data_AF-A0A819INB3-F1
#
_entry.id   AF-A0A819INB3-F1
#
_cell.length_a   1.000
_cell.length_b   1.000
_cell.length_c   1.000
_cell.angle_alpha   90.00
_cell.angle_beta   90.00
_cell.angle_gamma   90.00
#
_symmetry.space_group_name_H-M   'P 1'
#
loop_
_entity.id
_entity.type
_entity.pdbx_description
1 polymer ?
#
loop_
_entity_poly.entity_id
_entity_poly.type
_entity_poly.pdbx_seq_one_letter_code
_entity_poly.pdbx_strand_id
1 'polypeptide(L)'
;MSEIDDQVNHYVRFYFRPLTSTQLNNENLGSNKSKKRHNYTPMCPIPIFFCINLQAILNIPDLKWKVSIDNMSSKKTEYDCTIDIIKRFDFCGLFNDSDTNRCKELEFLIENQLDLQLLPNDAITLVCQDSDAKKSLESILSTQIYNPEIKRNYFGQKNSRVFINHDTEQDHIAVMIDGKTDRQGEIFIVQIKSNENEQRNTLACKGNIDRVFHYNNITTIYGKEKPLEVFVGKQPYAVYYQYEKQSWLIFTNHNKPDLDDSYKTQYQEFISYD
;
A
#
# COMPACT_ATOMS: atom_id res chain seq x y z
N MET A 1 6.65 -25.85 10.80
CA MET A 1 5.67 -24.89 11.33
C MET A 1 5.16 -25.47 12.62
N SER A 2 5.28 -24.73 13.72
CA SER A 2 4.83 -25.19 15.05
C SER A 2 3.33 -24.95 15.20
N GLU A 3 2.61 -25.73 16.01
CA GLU A 3 1.16 -25.57 16.30
C GLU A 3 0.73 -24.13 16.67
N ILE A 4 1.66 -23.28 17.13
CA ILE A 4 1.45 -21.85 17.39
C ILE A 4 1.26 -21.04 16.09
N ASP A 5 1.97 -21.37 15.00
CA ASP A 5 1.78 -20.73 13.70
C ASP A 5 0.35 -20.98 13.19
N ASP A 6 -0.19 -22.18 13.44
CA ASP A 6 -1.54 -22.56 13.02
C ASP A 6 -2.63 -21.85 13.86
N GLN A 7 -2.38 -21.59 15.15
CA GLN A 7 -3.32 -20.86 16.01
C GLN A 7 -3.35 -19.35 15.74
N VAL A 8 -2.18 -18.72 15.49
CA VAL A 8 -2.11 -17.27 15.21
C VAL A 8 -2.75 -16.92 13.86
N ASN A 9 -2.69 -17.82 12.89
CA ASN A 9 -3.36 -17.67 11.59
C ASN A 9 -4.90 -17.71 11.68
N HIS A 10 -5.46 -18.09 12.84
CA HIS A 10 -6.90 -18.15 13.06
C HIS A 10 -7.52 -16.80 13.45
N TYR A 11 -6.72 -15.74 13.61
CA TYR A 11 -7.23 -14.44 14.03
C TYR A 11 -6.95 -13.35 12.99
N VAL A 12 -7.95 -12.51 12.75
CA VAL A 12 -7.72 -11.17 12.21
C VAL A 12 -7.16 -10.30 13.33
N ARG A 13 -6.02 -9.68 13.07
CA ARG A 13 -5.25 -8.89 14.06
C ARG A 13 -5.38 -7.42 13.74
N PHE A 14 -5.89 -6.65 14.70
CA PHE A 14 -5.97 -5.20 14.65
C PHE A 14 -5.00 -4.61 15.65
N TYR A 15 -4.24 -3.60 15.24
CA TYR A 15 -3.40 -2.84 16.15
C TYR A 15 -4.21 -1.68 16.72
N PHE A 16 -4.10 -1.45 18.02
CA PHE A 16 -4.78 -0.32 18.66
C PHE A 16 -4.18 1.05 18.27
N ARG A 17 -2.92 1.07 17.81
CA ARG A 17 -2.21 2.29 17.41
C ARG A 17 -1.40 2.08 16.14
N PRO A 18 -1.22 3.14 15.34
CA PRO A 18 -0.28 3.11 14.24
C PRO A 18 1.18 3.09 14.75
N LEU A 19 2.12 2.99 13.80
CA LEU A 19 3.57 3.05 14.00
C LEU A 19 4.13 1.85 14.78
N THR A 20 3.52 0.67 14.60
CA THR A 20 4.03 -0.59 15.14
C THR A 20 5.29 -1.03 14.39
N SER A 21 6.09 -1.89 14.99
CA SER A 21 7.30 -2.40 14.33
C SER A 21 6.94 -3.21 13.08
N THR A 22 5.87 -4.00 13.15
CA THR A 22 5.34 -4.77 12.01
C THR A 22 4.89 -3.85 10.88
N GLN A 23 4.14 -2.80 11.21
CA GLN A 23 3.72 -1.79 10.24
C GLN A 23 4.92 -1.17 9.54
N LEU A 24 5.92 -0.70 10.31
CA LEU A 24 7.13 -0.10 9.75
C LEU A 24 7.91 -1.05 8.83
N ASN A 25 7.85 -2.36 9.05
CA ASN A 25 8.53 -3.31 8.16
C ASN A 25 7.79 -3.52 6.83
N ASN A 26 6.48 -3.34 6.81
CA ASN A 26 5.61 -3.68 5.68
C ASN A 26 5.23 -2.48 4.81
N GLU A 27 5.28 -1.26 5.37
CA GLU A 27 4.96 -0.01 4.66
C GLU A 27 5.92 0.32 3.51
N ASN A 28 5.37 0.91 2.46
CA ASN A 28 6.07 1.42 1.30
C ASN A 28 6.99 0.34 0.69
N LEU A 29 8.23 0.69 0.38
CA LEU A 29 9.21 -0.26 -0.13
C LEU A 29 9.88 -1.08 0.97
N GLY A 30 9.39 -1.04 2.22
CA GLY A 30 9.93 -1.78 3.36
C GLY A 30 11.22 -1.19 3.93
N SER A 31 11.64 -1.70 5.10
CA SER A 31 12.81 -1.20 5.82
C SER A 31 14.13 -1.77 5.30
N ASN A 32 15.15 -0.92 5.08
CA ASN A 32 16.51 -1.37 4.78
C ASN A 32 17.17 -2.20 5.91
N LYS A 33 16.58 -2.24 7.12
CA LYS A 33 17.08 -3.07 8.24
C LYS A 33 16.60 -4.53 8.17
N SER A 34 15.59 -4.84 7.35
CA SER A 34 15.02 -6.18 7.21
C SER A 34 15.78 -7.08 6.23
N LYS A 35 16.89 -6.61 5.65
CA LYS A 35 17.78 -7.32 4.69
C LYS A 35 18.10 -8.78 5.05
N LYS A 36 18.01 -9.16 6.31
CA LYS A 36 18.35 -10.51 6.79
C LYS A 36 17.16 -11.45 7.03
N ARG A 37 15.90 -10.98 7.01
CA ARG A 37 14.76 -11.80 7.48
C ARG A 37 13.67 -12.10 6.45
N HIS A 38 13.43 -11.23 5.49
CA HIS A 38 12.40 -11.42 4.47
C HIS A 38 12.99 -10.96 3.14
N ASN A 39 13.22 -11.89 2.21
CA ASN A 39 13.79 -11.64 0.89
C ASN A 39 13.22 -10.35 0.28
N TYR A 40 13.98 -9.25 0.39
CA TYR A 40 13.98 -7.93 -0.26
C TYR A 40 12.70 -7.30 -0.85
N THR A 41 11.54 -7.93 -0.79
CA THR A 41 10.36 -7.62 -1.61
C THR A 41 9.46 -6.68 -0.84
N PRO A 42 9.04 -5.55 -1.43
CA PRO A 42 8.02 -4.69 -0.84
C PRO A 42 6.75 -5.49 -0.52
N MET A 43 6.21 -5.30 0.67
CA MET A 43 4.94 -5.94 1.05
C MET A 43 3.75 -5.05 0.71
N CYS A 44 3.87 -3.73 0.93
CA CYS A 44 2.79 -2.79 0.69
C CYS A 44 3.32 -1.43 0.19
N PRO A 45 3.68 -1.29 -1.10
CA PRO A 45 4.21 -0.04 -1.67
C PRO A 45 3.33 1.18 -1.47
N ILE A 46 2.00 1.00 -1.49
CA ILE A 46 1.00 2.04 -1.19
C ILE A 46 0.11 1.54 -0.04
N PRO A 47 0.46 1.85 1.22
CA PRO A 47 -0.31 1.39 2.37
C PRO A 47 -1.61 2.19 2.53
N ILE A 48 -2.72 1.47 2.65
CA ILE A 48 -4.04 1.99 3.05
C ILE A 48 -4.43 1.29 4.36
N PHE A 49 -4.71 2.05 5.41
CA PHE A 49 -5.17 1.47 6.67
C PHE A 49 -6.68 1.53 6.80
N PHE A 50 -7.25 0.46 7.32
CA PHE A 50 -8.63 0.42 7.79
C PHE A 50 -8.62 0.81 9.27
N CYS A 51 -9.09 2.02 9.57
CA CYS A 51 -9.32 2.45 10.94
C CYS A 51 -10.78 2.17 11.28
N ILE A 52 -11.00 1.26 12.21
CA ILE A 52 -12.34 0.80 12.57
C ILE A 52 -12.65 1.24 14.00
N ASN A 53 -13.84 1.77 14.21
CA ASN A 53 -14.34 2.10 15.53
C ASN A 53 -14.52 0.81 16.35
N LEU A 54 -13.73 0.68 17.42
CA LEU A 54 -13.75 -0.50 18.28
C LEU A 54 -15.12 -0.75 18.93
N GLN A 55 -15.84 0.31 19.31
CA GLN A 55 -17.18 0.17 19.90
C GLN A 55 -18.15 -0.43 18.90
N ALA A 56 -18.06 -0.05 17.62
CA ALA A 56 -18.89 -0.65 16.57
C ALA A 56 -18.61 -2.15 16.40
N ILE A 57 -17.34 -2.56 16.47
CA ILE A 57 -16.95 -3.98 16.46
C ILE A 57 -17.53 -4.72 17.67
N LEU A 58 -17.39 -4.16 18.88
CA LEU A 58 -17.86 -4.80 20.12
C LEU A 58 -19.39 -4.92 20.20
N ASN A 59 -20.13 -4.13 19.40
CA ASN A 59 -21.58 -4.20 19.30
C ASN A 59 -22.07 -5.30 18.34
N ILE A 60 -21.18 -5.96 17.59
CA ILE A 60 -21.56 -7.09 16.72
C ILE A 60 -21.97 -8.28 17.61
N PRO A 61 -23.22 -8.77 17.50
CA PRO A 61 -23.68 -9.91 18.30
C PRO A 61 -22.82 -11.16 18.06
N ASP A 62 -22.55 -11.91 19.14
CA ASP A 62 -21.83 -13.19 19.12
C ASP A 62 -20.40 -13.13 18.53
N LEU A 63 -19.84 -11.94 18.30
CA LEU A 63 -18.49 -11.77 17.81
C LEU A 63 -17.48 -12.30 18.84
N LYS A 64 -16.67 -13.27 18.43
CA LYS A 64 -15.59 -13.80 19.25
C LYS A 64 -14.34 -12.95 19.11
N TRP A 65 -14.02 -12.22 20.18
CA TRP A 65 -12.86 -11.34 20.23
C TRP A 65 -11.98 -11.62 21.45
N LYS A 66 -10.70 -11.23 21.35
CA LYS A 66 -9.70 -11.30 22.42
C LYS A 66 -8.80 -10.08 22.37
N VAL A 67 -8.04 -9.83 23.43
CA VAL A 67 -6.92 -8.88 23.43
C VAL A 67 -5.64 -9.61 23.80
N SER A 68 -4.53 -9.21 23.18
CA SER A 68 -3.20 -9.68 23.57
C SER A 68 -2.57 -8.72 24.58
N ILE A 69 -1.73 -9.27 25.47
CA ILE A 69 -0.92 -8.46 26.41
C ILE A 69 0.47 -8.11 25.87
N ASP A 70 0.82 -8.62 24.68
CA ASP A 70 2.07 -8.36 23.96
C ASP A 70 1.90 -8.74 22.46
N ASN A 71 2.96 -8.63 21.66
CA ASN A 71 2.97 -8.99 20.24
C ASN A 71 2.66 -10.49 20.05
N MET A 72 1.64 -10.86 19.27
CA MET A 72 1.27 -12.28 19.05
C MET A 72 2.31 -13.08 18.23
N SER A 73 3.37 -12.46 17.74
CA SER A 73 4.52 -13.17 17.15
C SER A 73 5.43 -13.79 18.22
N SER A 74 5.27 -13.41 19.50
CA SER A 74 5.99 -14.00 20.62
C SER A 74 5.25 -15.23 21.14
N LYS A 75 5.98 -16.35 21.29
CA LYS A 75 5.42 -17.61 21.85
C LYS A 75 4.94 -17.50 23.30
N LYS A 76 5.30 -16.42 24.00
CA LYS A 76 4.94 -16.18 25.40
C LYS A 76 3.71 -15.28 25.54
N THR A 77 3.15 -14.81 24.44
CA THR A 77 2.05 -13.86 24.47
C THR A 77 0.78 -14.57 24.93
N GLU A 78 0.22 -14.06 26.01
CA GLU A 78 -1.11 -14.45 26.48
C GLU A 78 -2.16 -13.57 25.81
N TYR A 79 -3.32 -14.14 25.51
CA TYR A 79 -4.42 -13.43 24.89
C TYR A 79 -5.75 -14.10 25.24
N ASP A 80 -6.73 -13.30 25.64
CA ASP A 80 -8.09 -13.75 25.95
C ASP A 80 -9.03 -12.54 26.06
N CYS A 81 -10.30 -12.76 26.34
CA CYS A 81 -11.27 -11.73 26.76
C CYS A 81 -11.67 -11.85 28.24
N THR A 82 -10.92 -12.63 29.03
CA THR A 82 -11.17 -12.79 30.47
C THR A 82 -10.81 -11.54 31.26
N ILE A 83 -11.45 -11.37 32.41
CA ILE A 83 -11.21 -10.23 33.30
C ILE A 83 -9.74 -10.14 33.76
N ASP A 84 -9.06 -11.28 33.92
CA ASP A 84 -7.68 -11.33 34.38
C ASP A 84 -6.70 -10.81 33.31
N ILE A 85 -6.94 -11.16 32.04
CA ILE A 85 -6.19 -10.61 30.91
C ILE A 85 -6.48 -9.11 30.76
N ILE A 86 -7.75 -8.70 30.83
CA ILE A 86 -8.13 -7.28 30.72
C ILE A 86 -7.49 -6.44 31.82
N LYS A 87 -7.41 -6.93 33.06
CA LYS A 87 -6.72 -6.22 34.17
C LYS A 87 -5.22 -6.05 33.95
N ARG A 88 -4.58 -6.95 33.20
CA ARG A 88 -3.16 -6.89 32.84
C ARG A 88 -2.90 -6.10 31.56
N PHE A 89 -3.94 -5.81 30.78
CA PHE A 89 -3.84 -5.01 29.58
C PHE A 89 -3.48 -3.57 29.96
N ASP A 90 -2.39 -3.06 29.37
CA ASP A 90 -1.87 -1.74 29.69
C ASP A 90 -2.61 -0.62 28.93
N PHE A 91 -3.85 -0.35 29.34
CA PHE A 91 -4.64 0.76 28.80
C PHE A 91 -3.94 2.10 28.98
N CYS A 92 -3.27 2.31 30.12
CA CYS A 92 -2.58 3.56 30.41
C CYS A 92 -1.43 3.80 29.41
N GLY A 93 -0.58 2.80 29.20
CA GLY A 93 0.49 2.87 28.22
C GLY A 93 -0.03 2.97 26.78
N LEU A 94 -1.17 2.35 26.48
CA LEU A 94 -1.80 2.48 25.17
C LEU A 94 -2.15 3.93 24.85
N PHE A 95 -2.75 4.69 25.78
CA PHE A 95 -3.14 6.09 25.55
C PHE A 95 -2.05 7.11 25.86
N ASN A 96 -0.86 6.68 26.25
CA ASN A 96 0.26 7.57 26.55
C ASN A 96 1.16 7.74 25.32
N ASP A 97 1.52 8.99 25.00
CA ASP A 97 2.47 9.30 23.93
C ASP A 97 3.94 9.07 24.32
N SER A 98 4.20 8.72 25.58
CA SER A 98 5.51 8.22 25.99
C SER A 98 5.84 6.95 25.19
N ASP A 99 6.99 6.96 24.51
CA ASP A 99 7.44 6.00 23.50
C ASP A 99 7.82 4.61 24.08
N THR A 100 6.99 4.08 24.99
CA THR A 100 7.15 2.73 25.50
C THR A 100 6.73 1.76 24.40
N ASN A 101 7.73 1.20 23.71
CA ASN A 101 7.54 0.35 22.53
C ASN A 101 6.60 -0.84 22.75
N ARG A 102 6.39 -1.29 23.99
CA ARG A 102 5.55 -2.46 24.28
C ARG A 102 4.08 -2.25 23.96
N CYS A 103 3.51 -1.09 24.29
CA CYS A 103 2.06 -0.90 24.21
C CYS A 103 1.57 -0.71 22.76
N LYS A 104 2.47 -0.37 21.83
CA LYS A 104 2.19 -0.31 20.38
C LYS A 104 1.99 -1.69 19.75
N GLU A 105 2.47 -2.74 20.40
CA GLU A 105 2.40 -4.10 19.91
C GLU A 105 1.21 -4.87 20.51
N LEU A 106 0.35 -4.21 21.29
CA LEU A 106 -0.91 -4.75 21.78
C LEU A 106 -1.90 -4.87 20.61
N GLU A 107 -2.63 -5.98 20.58
CA GLU A 107 -3.48 -6.34 19.46
C GLU A 107 -4.89 -6.69 19.92
N PHE A 108 -5.88 -6.26 19.15
CA PHE A 108 -7.26 -6.72 19.22
C PHE A 108 -7.45 -7.84 18.20
N LEU A 109 -8.01 -8.96 18.65
CA LEU A 109 -8.06 -10.20 17.89
C LEU A 109 -9.51 -10.56 17.64
N ILE A 110 -9.84 -10.91 16.39
CA ILE A 110 -11.15 -11.44 16.01
C ILE A 110 -10.95 -12.83 15.43
N GLU A 111 -11.67 -13.82 15.94
CA GLU A 111 -11.57 -15.20 15.42
C GLU A 111 -12.09 -15.27 13.98
N ASN A 112 -11.34 -15.95 13.11
CA ASN A 112 -11.59 -16.21 11.70
C ASN A 112 -11.61 -14.97 10.79
N GLN A 113 -12.66 -14.14 10.89
CA GLN A 113 -12.89 -13.02 9.98
C GLN A 113 -13.75 -11.93 10.63
N LEU A 114 -13.58 -10.69 10.17
CA LEU A 114 -14.49 -9.59 10.42
C LEU A 114 -15.26 -9.28 9.14
N ASP A 115 -16.58 -9.47 9.16
CA ASP A 115 -17.44 -9.01 8.07
C ASP A 115 -17.69 -7.51 8.22
N LEU A 116 -17.08 -6.71 7.32
CA LEU A 116 -17.21 -5.27 7.33
C LEU A 116 -18.63 -4.79 7.02
N GLN A 117 -19.50 -5.62 6.45
CA GLN A 117 -20.91 -5.28 6.19
C GLN A 117 -21.76 -5.21 7.48
N LEU A 118 -21.27 -5.80 8.58
CA LEU A 118 -21.92 -5.73 9.89
C LEU A 118 -21.64 -4.41 10.61
N LEU A 119 -20.74 -3.58 10.07
CA LEU A 119 -20.36 -2.30 10.65
C LEU A 119 -21.12 -1.16 9.96
N PRO A 120 -21.54 -0.13 10.70
CA PRO A 120 -21.98 1.12 10.10
C PRO A 120 -20.90 1.73 9.19
N ASN A 121 -21.29 2.36 8.08
CA ASN A 121 -20.31 2.93 7.13
C ASN A 121 -19.41 4.00 7.76
N ASP A 122 -19.92 4.75 8.74
CA ASP A 122 -19.16 5.76 9.49
C ASP A 122 -18.23 5.16 10.57
N ALA A 123 -18.35 3.85 10.85
CA ALA A 123 -17.43 3.15 11.74
C ALA A 123 -16.10 2.79 11.07
N ILE A 124 -15.98 2.93 9.74
CA ILE A 124 -14.78 2.59 8.98
C ILE A 124 -14.24 3.85 8.28
N THR A 125 -13.00 4.19 8.59
CA THR A 125 -12.24 5.23 7.89
C THR A 125 -11.08 4.59 7.14
N LEU A 126 -10.99 4.84 5.84
CA LEU A 126 -9.80 4.48 5.07
C LEU A 126 -8.76 5.57 5.25
N VAL A 127 -7.56 5.20 5.68
CA VAL A 127 -6.48 6.15 5.97
C VAL A 127 -5.39 6.01 4.92
N CYS A 128 -5.15 7.09 4.21
CA CYS A 128 -4.14 7.22 3.15
C CYS A 128 -2.92 7.99 3.69
N GLN A 129 -1.74 7.66 3.14
CA GLN A 129 -0.49 8.35 3.50
C GLN A 129 -0.42 9.78 2.96
N ASP A 130 -0.86 9.97 1.72
CA ASP A 130 -0.82 11.25 1.01
C ASP A 130 -1.96 11.38 -0.02
N SER A 131 -1.94 12.49 -0.75
CA SER A 131 -2.97 12.83 -1.74
C SER A 131 -3.02 11.87 -2.91
N ASP A 132 -1.89 11.31 -3.33
CA ASP A 132 -1.84 10.48 -4.53
C ASP A 132 -2.39 9.08 -4.22
N ALA A 133 -2.05 8.54 -3.05
CA ALA A 133 -2.71 7.33 -2.54
C ALA A 133 -4.23 7.51 -2.44
N LYS A 134 -4.69 8.65 -1.91
CA LYS A 134 -6.13 8.96 -1.81
C LYS A 134 -6.79 9.06 -3.19
N LYS A 135 -6.24 9.86 -4.11
CA LYS A 135 -6.78 10.03 -5.47
C LYS A 135 -6.81 8.71 -6.25
N SER A 136 -5.76 7.90 -6.12
CA SER A 136 -5.69 6.57 -6.74
C SER A 136 -6.78 5.66 -6.21
N LEU A 137 -6.95 5.60 -4.89
CA LEU A 137 -8.01 4.83 -4.25
C LEU A 137 -9.41 5.28 -4.68
N GLU A 138 -9.67 6.59 -4.70
CA GLU A 138 -10.94 7.17 -5.17
C GLU A 138 -11.22 6.81 -6.63
N SER A 139 -10.20 6.82 -7.49
CA SER A 139 -10.31 6.43 -8.89
C SER A 139 -10.68 4.95 -9.07
N ILE A 140 -10.17 4.08 -8.20
CA ILE A 140 -10.43 2.63 -8.23
C ILE A 140 -11.84 2.31 -7.73
N LEU A 141 -12.25 2.91 -6.61
CA LEU A 141 -13.44 2.47 -5.88
C LEU A 141 -14.74 2.67 -6.66
N SER A 142 -14.79 3.57 -7.65
CA SER A 142 -15.94 3.89 -8.53
C SER A 142 -17.24 4.34 -7.84
N THR A 143 -17.47 3.94 -6.59
CA THR A 143 -18.54 4.31 -5.67
C THR A 143 -17.93 4.56 -4.30
N GLN A 144 -18.25 5.71 -3.71
CA GLN A 144 -17.68 6.11 -2.42
C GLN A 144 -18.45 5.48 -1.26
N ILE A 145 -18.09 4.23 -0.93
CA ILE A 145 -18.67 3.51 0.23
C ILE A 145 -18.02 3.99 1.54
N TYR A 146 -16.73 4.33 1.48
CA TYR A 146 -15.94 4.83 2.61
C TYR A 146 -15.35 6.19 2.27
N ASN A 147 -15.14 7.02 3.30
CA ASN A 147 -14.50 8.32 3.16
C ASN A 147 -12.99 8.21 3.45
N PRO A 148 -12.12 8.27 2.42
CA PRO A 148 -10.68 8.23 2.65
C PRO A 148 -10.18 9.56 3.23
N GLU A 149 -9.39 9.46 4.29
CA GLU A 149 -8.73 10.57 4.97
C GLU A 149 -7.21 10.48 4.81
N ILE A 150 -6.53 11.62 4.78
CA ILE A 150 -5.07 11.68 4.76
C ILE A 150 -4.58 11.89 6.19
N LYS A 151 -3.89 10.90 6.77
CA LYS A 151 -3.26 11.00 8.10
C LYS A 151 -1.80 10.61 8.02
N ARG A 152 -0.97 11.52 7.50
CA ARG A 152 0.46 11.28 7.27
C ARG A 152 1.23 10.81 8.51
N ASN A 153 0.83 11.28 9.69
CA ASN A 153 1.42 10.92 10.99
C ASN A 153 1.10 9.49 11.45
N TYR A 154 0.22 8.76 10.77
CA TYR A 154 -0.04 7.34 11.05
C TYR A 154 0.98 6.42 10.38
N PHE A 155 1.87 6.95 9.55
CA PHE A 155 2.85 6.17 8.80
C PHE A 155 4.26 6.45 9.31
N GLY A 156 5.16 5.47 9.22
CA GLY A 156 6.51 5.56 9.78
C GLY A 156 7.41 6.60 9.14
N GLN A 157 7.14 6.98 7.88
CA GLN A 157 7.89 7.97 7.07
C GLN A 157 9.41 7.70 6.96
N LYS A 158 9.85 6.48 7.27
CA LYS A 158 11.27 6.09 7.31
C LYS A 158 11.70 5.22 6.13
N ASN A 159 10.75 4.54 5.50
CA ASN A 159 11.03 3.63 4.40
C ASN A 159 11.07 4.39 3.08
N SER A 160 11.93 3.90 2.19
CA SER A 160 11.92 4.35 0.81
C SER A 160 10.54 4.14 0.20
N ARG A 161 10.12 5.01 -0.70
CA ARG A 161 8.79 4.97 -1.31
C ARG A 161 8.85 5.38 -2.76
N VAL A 162 7.99 4.79 -3.58
CA VAL A 162 7.76 5.32 -4.93
C VAL A 162 6.93 6.59 -4.78
N PHE A 163 7.34 7.65 -5.46
CA PHE A 163 6.70 8.94 -5.45
C PHE A 163 6.50 9.42 -6.88
N ILE A 164 5.40 10.14 -7.11
CA ILE A 164 5.04 10.71 -8.40
C ILE A 164 5.00 12.22 -8.24
N ASN A 165 5.87 12.93 -8.95
CA ASN A 165 5.74 14.36 -9.09
C ASN A 165 4.81 14.64 -10.27
N HIS A 166 3.72 15.35 -10.03
CA HIS A 166 2.78 15.77 -11.07
C HIS A 166 3.14 17.20 -11.49
N ASP A 167 3.70 17.39 -12.68
CA ASP A 167 3.80 18.70 -13.29
C ASP A 167 2.48 19.00 -14.01
N THR A 168 1.59 19.71 -13.32
CA THR A 168 0.27 20.06 -13.82
C THR A 168 0.30 21.12 -14.91
N GLU A 169 1.41 21.84 -15.10
CA GLU A 169 1.52 22.84 -16.17
C GLU A 169 1.94 22.19 -17.49
N GLN A 170 2.73 21.13 -17.43
CA GLN A 170 3.25 20.43 -18.61
C GLN A 170 2.54 19.10 -18.90
N ASP A 171 1.54 18.70 -18.11
CA ASP A 171 0.88 17.39 -18.17
C ASP A 171 1.88 16.19 -18.14
N HIS A 172 2.97 16.38 -17.39
CA HIS A 172 4.00 15.35 -17.19
C HIS A 172 3.91 14.75 -15.79
N ILE A 173 4.31 13.49 -15.69
CA ILE A 173 4.64 12.86 -14.42
C ILE A 173 6.12 12.52 -14.37
N ALA A 174 6.73 12.67 -13.20
CA ALA A 174 8.04 12.11 -12.91
C ALA A 174 7.90 11.05 -11.81
N VAL A 175 8.17 9.79 -12.17
CA VAL A 175 8.13 8.66 -11.24
C VAL A 175 9.52 8.42 -10.70
N MET A 176 9.66 8.40 -9.38
CA MET A 176 10.95 8.23 -8.71
C MET A 176 10.80 7.47 -7.40
N ILE A 177 11.92 7.12 -6.77
CA ILE A 177 11.90 6.65 -5.39
C ILE A 177 12.55 7.69 -4.51
N ASP A 178 11.80 8.10 -3.50
CA ASP A 178 12.27 8.88 -2.37
C ASP A 178 12.93 7.93 -1.36
N GLY A 179 14.14 8.24 -0.92
CA GLY A 179 14.98 7.38 -0.07
C GLY A 179 16.01 6.53 -0.81
N LYS A 180 16.77 5.74 -0.05
CA LYS A 180 17.84 4.87 -0.60
C LYS A 180 17.32 3.45 -0.79
N THR A 181 17.45 2.90 -1.99
CA THR A 181 17.28 1.47 -2.27
C THR A 181 18.60 0.93 -2.80
N ASP A 182 19.05 -0.21 -2.28
CA ASP A 182 20.21 -0.96 -2.81
C ASP A 182 19.78 -2.12 -3.71
N ARG A 183 18.51 -2.11 -4.14
CA ARG A 183 17.90 -3.12 -4.98
C ARG A 183 18.29 -2.93 -6.43
N GLN A 184 18.66 -4.01 -7.10
CA GLN A 184 18.85 -4.05 -8.54
C GLN A 184 17.62 -4.65 -9.22
N GLY A 185 17.30 -4.19 -10.42
CA GLY A 185 16.15 -4.70 -11.20
C GLY A 185 14.80 -4.11 -10.80
N GLU A 186 14.79 -2.94 -10.12
CA GLU A 186 13.59 -2.13 -9.94
C GLU A 186 13.15 -1.56 -11.29
N ILE A 187 11.87 -1.67 -11.60
CA ILE A 187 11.29 -1.19 -12.86
C ILE A 187 10.06 -0.35 -12.57
N PHE A 188 9.94 0.81 -13.21
CA PHE A 188 8.69 1.54 -13.30
C PHE A 188 7.99 1.18 -14.60
N ILE A 189 6.68 0.97 -14.52
CA ILE A 189 5.83 0.70 -15.67
C ILE A 189 4.77 1.79 -15.71
N VAL A 190 4.69 2.55 -16.79
CA VAL A 190 3.63 3.55 -17.01
C VAL A 190 2.77 3.09 -18.16
N GLN A 191 1.46 2.91 -17.91
CA GLN A 191 0.48 2.55 -18.92
C GLN A 191 -0.46 3.71 -19.18
N ILE A 192 -0.52 4.18 -20.41
CA ILE A 192 -1.36 5.29 -20.85
C ILE A 192 -2.40 4.75 -21.82
N LYS A 193 -3.67 4.98 -21.54
CA LYS A 193 -4.78 4.61 -22.43
C LYS A 193 -5.12 5.80 -23.32
N SER A 194 -4.89 5.65 -24.61
CA SER A 194 -5.31 6.62 -25.62
C SER A 194 -6.79 6.45 -25.96
N ASN A 195 -7.44 7.57 -26.31
CA ASN A 195 -8.76 7.53 -26.93
C ASN A 195 -8.62 7.06 -28.39
N GLU A 196 -9.52 6.19 -28.87
CA GLU A 196 -9.46 5.60 -30.22
C GLU A 196 -9.45 6.64 -31.37
N ASN A 197 -9.85 7.88 -31.10
CA ASN A 197 -9.99 8.96 -32.08
C ASN A 197 -8.92 10.06 -32.00
N GLU A 198 -7.99 10.01 -31.05
CA GLU A 198 -6.87 10.95 -30.99
C GLU A 198 -5.70 10.39 -31.79
N GLN A 199 -5.13 11.20 -32.70
CA GLN A 199 -3.81 10.91 -33.25
C GLN A 199 -2.89 10.59 -32.08
N ARG A 200 -2.19 9.45 -32.14
CA ARG A 200 -1.23 9.02 -31.12
C ARG A 200 -0.31 10.20 -30.85
N ASN A 201 -0.55 10.90 -29.73
CA ASN A 201 0.26 12.04 -29.34
C ASN A 201 1.70 11.55 -29.28
N THR A 202 2.62 12.38 -29.77
CA THR A 202 4.05 12.11 -29.70
C THR A 202 4.39 11.77 -28.25
N LEU A 203 4.77 10.51 -28.03
CA LEU A 203 5.14 10.05 -26.70
C LEU A 203 6.45 10.76 -26.31
N ALA A 204 6.39 11.68 -25.36
CA ALA A 204 7.57 12.29 -24.78
C ALA A 204 7.87 11.58 -23.46
N CYS A 205 8.99 10.89 -23.39
CA CYS A 205 9.48 10.31 -22.15
C CYS A 205 11.00 10.49 -22.05
N LYS A 206 11.48 10.65 -20.82
CA LYS A 206 12.89 10.88 -20.50
C LYS A 206 13.30 10.01 -19.30
N GLY A 207 14.58 9.65 -19.27
CA GLY A 207 15.18 8.77 -18.26
C GLY A 207 15.71 7.49 -18.88
N ASN A 208 16.10 6.54 -18.04
CA ASN A 208 16.59 5.23 -18.50
C ASN A 208 15.41 4.34 -18.90
N ILE A 209 14.97 4.51 -20.14
CA ILE A 209 13.89 3.74 -20.74
C ILE A 209 14.45 2.40 -21.21
N ASP A 210 13.89 1.30 -20.70
CA ASP A 210 14.21 -0.05 -21.15
C ASP A 210 13.48 -0.36 -22.46
N ARG A 211 12.17 -0.13 -22.46
CA ARG A 211 11.25 -0.53 -23.53
C ARG A 211 10.01 0.35 -23.52
N VAL A 212 9.36 0.47 -24.68
CA VAL A 212 7.96 0.85 -24.74
C VAL A 212 7.23 -0.13 -25.64
N PHE A 213 5.93 -0.30 -25.41
CA PHE A 213 5.06 -1.13 -26.20
C PHE A 213 3.81 -0.35 -26.56
N HIS A 214 3.35 -0.51 -27.79
CA HIS A 214 2.06 -0.01 -28.22
C HIS A 214 1.21 -1.18 -28.66
N TYR A 215 0.11 -1.41 -27.96
CA TYR A 215 -0.81 -2.49 -28.28
C TYR A 215 -2.24 -2.02 -28.02
N ASN A 216 -3.13 -2.25 -28.98
CA ASN A 216 -4.46 -1.64 -29.00
C ASN A 216 -4.37 -0.12 -28.80
N ASN A 217 -5.06 0.39 -27.78
CA ASN A 217 -5.08 1.78 -27.37
C ASN A 217 -4.20 2.04 -26.13
N ILE A 218 -3.30 1.12 -25.76
CA ILE A 218 -2.44 1.25 -24.58
C ILE A 218 -0.99 1.43 -25.03
N THR A 219 -0.36 2.46 -24.47
CA THR A 219 1.09 2.60 -24.51
C THR A 219 1.68 2.21 -23.16
N THR A 220 2.62 1.28 -23.13
CA THR A 220 3.28 0.83 -21.91
C THR A 220 4.77 1.14 -21.95
N ILE A 221 5.25 1.97 -21.03
CA ILE A 221 6.65 2.41 -20.90
C ILE A 221 7.28 1.69 -19.73
N TYR A 222 8.44 1.07 -19.94
CA TYR A 222 9.29 0.45 -18.93
C TYR A 222 10.52 1.32 -18.68
N GLY A 223 10.74 1.77 -17.45
CA GLY A 223 11.94 2.50 -17.03
C GLY A 223 12.72 1.76 -15.94
N LYS A 224 14.05 1.83 -15.97
CA LYS A 224 14.97 1.11 -15.07
C LYS A 224 15.68 1.99 -14.03
N GLU A 225 15.59 3.32 -14.12
CA GLU A 225 16.25 4.26 -13.21
C GLU A 225 15.36 5.47 -12.86
N LYS A 226 15.82 6.31 -11.92
CA LYS A 226 15.06 7.41 -11.31
C LYS A 226 15.66 8.76 -11.71
N PRO A 227 14.85 9.77 -12.08
CA PRO A 227 13.41 9.69 -12.39
C PRO A 227 13.11 9.09 -13.78
N LEU A 228 11.93 8.49 -13.94
CA LEU A 228 11.28 8.25 -15.22
C LEU A 228 10.24 9.35 -15.46
N GLU A 229 10.47 10.19 -16.46
CA GLU A 229 9.58 11.29 -16.82
C GLU A 229 8.74 10.88 -18.03
N VAL A 230 7.43 11.10 -17.96
CA VAL A 230 6.47 10.69 -18.99
C VAL A 230 5.42 11.76 -19.18
N PHE A 231 5.22 12.20 -20.41
CA PHE A 231 4.06 12.98 -20.81
C PHE A 231 2.82 12.09 -20.82
N VAL A 232 1.85 12.38 -19.94
CA VAL A 232 0.60 11.63 -19.83
C VAL A 232 -0.60 12.42 -20.36
N GLY A 233 -0.44 13.73 -20.57
CA GLY A 233 -1.54 14.57 -21.02
C GLY A 233 -2.72 14.50 -20.04
N LYS A 234 -3.93 14.59 -20.60
CA LYS A 234 -5.20 14.38 -19.88
C LYS A 234 -5.70 12.94 -19.96
N GLN A 235 -4.85 12.01 -20.39
CA GLN A 235 -5.26 10.64 -20.69
C GLN A 235 -5.39 9.82 -19.40
N PRO A 236 -6.23 8.77 -19.39
CA PRO A 236 -6.20 7.77 -18.34
C PRO A 236 -4.84 7.07 -18.31
N TYR A 237 -4.21 7.00 -17.13
CA TYR A 237 -2.97 6.26 -16.94
C TYR A 237 -2.89 5.53 -15.60
N ALA A 238 -1.99 4.56 -15.54
CA ALA A 238 -1.61 3.84 -14.34
C ALA A 238 -0.08 3.74 -14.25
N VAL A 239 0.44 3.85 -13.04
CA VAL A 239 1.86 3.69 -12.72
C VAL A 239 2.00 2.46 -11.84
N TYR A 240 2.91 1.57 -12.21
CA TYR A 240 3.26 0.39 -11.45
C TYR A 240 4.74 0.40 -11.12
N TYR A 241 5.06 -0.22 -9.99
CA TYR A 241 6.41 -0.57 -9.60
C TYR A 241 6.55 -2.07 -9.69
N GLN A 242 7.64 -2.55 -10.28
CA GLN A 242 7.93 -3.97 -10.41
C GLN A 242 9.30 -4.29 -9.79
N TYR A 243 9.34 -5.36 -9.00
CA TYR A 243 10.56 -5.89 -8.39
C TYR A 243 10.41 -7.40 -8.19
N GLU A 244 11.46 -8.18 -8.48
CA GLU A 244 11.45 -9.66 -8.39
C GLU A 244 10.23 -10.33 -9.05
N LYS A 245 9.80 -9.80 -10.21
CA LYS A 245 8.63 -10.24 -11.00
C LYS A 245 7.26 -10.02 -10.34
N GLN A 246 7.21 -9.34 -9.20
CA GLN A 246 5.97 -8.85 -8.61
C GLN A 246 5.74 -7.41 -9.01
N SER A 247 4.49 -7.06 -9.28
CA SER A 247 4.08 -5.73 -9.71
C SER A 247 3.01 -5.19 -8.76
N TRP A 248 3.16 -3.92 -8.38
CA TRP A 248 2.21 -3.21 -7.54
C TRP A 248 1.76 -1.95 -8.24
N LEU A 249 0.45 -1.71 -8.22
CA LEU A 249 -0.11 -0.44 -8.60
C LEU A 249 0.34 0.64 -7.59
N ILE A 250 0.97 1.69 -8.10
CA ILE A 250 1.42 2.85 -7.33
C ILE A 250 0.38 3.97 -7.43
N PHE A 251 -0.17 4.20 -8.63
CA PHE A 251 -1.14 5.26 -8.87
C PHE A 251 -1.99 4.97 -10.09
N THR A 252 -3.22 5.45 -10.09
CA THR A 252 -4.03 5.61 -11.30
C THR A 252 -4.95 6.82 -11.18
N ASN A 253 -5.37 7.37 -12.31
CA ASN A 253 -6.43 8.37 -12.39
C ASN A 253 -7.72 7.81 -13.02
N HIS A 254 -7.86 6.49 -13.15
CA HIS A 254 -9.04 5.87 -13.75
C HIS A 254 -9.46 4.59 -13.02
N ASN A 255 -10.66 4.11 -13.33
CA ASN A 255 -11.16 2.84 -12.82
C ASN A 255 -10.53 1.65 -13.58
N LYS A 256 -10.39 0.51 -12.91
CA LYS A 256 -9.81 -0.73 -13.49
C LYS A 256 -8.38 -0.55 -14.06
N PRO A 257 -7.40 -0.21 -13.22
CA PRO A 257 -5.98 -0.12 -13.57
C PRO A 257 -5.31 -1.50 -13.55
N ASP A 258 -5.89 -2.48 -14.26
CA ASP A 258 -5.22 -3.78 -14.37
C ASP A 258 -3.98 -3.63 -15.25
N LEU A 259 -2.85 -4.18 -14.80
CA LEU A 259 -1.62 -4.20 -15.59
C LEU A 259 -1.86 -5.03 -16.84
N ASP A 260 -1.95 -4.37 -17.98
CA ASP A 260 -2.00 -5.07 -19.27
C ASP A 260 -0.61 -5.63 -19.56
N ASP A 261 -0.50 -6.92 -19.87
CA ASP A 261 0.75 -7.59 -20.24
C ASP A 261 0.64 -8.29 -21.61
N SER A 262 -0.46 -8.05 -22.34
CA SER A 262 -0.81 -8.74 -23.59
C SER A 262 0.12 -8.41 -24.76
N TYR A 263 0.84 -7.29 -24.68
CA TYR A 263 1.80 -6.83 -25.67
C TYR A 263 3.13 -7.59 -25.68
N LYS A 264 3.38 -8.55 -24.78
CA LYS A 264 4.65 -9.32 -24.66
C LYS A 264 5.07 -10.08 -25.92
N THR A 265 4.34 -9.95 -27.04
CA THR A 265 4.64 -10.54 -28.35
C THR A 265 4.96 -9.52 -29.46
N GLN A 266 4.96 -8.21 -29.21
CA GLN A 266 5.19 -7.18 -30.25
C GLN A 266 6.20 -6.12 -29.75
N TYR A 267 7.11 -5.63 -30.61
CA TYR A 267 8.18 -4.66 -30.29
C TYR A 267 8.29 -3.63 -31.42
N GLN A 268 8.42 -2.33 -31.14
CA GLN A 268 8.77 -1.31 -32.14
C GLN A 268 9.66 -0.19 -31.56
N GLU A 269 10.43 0.46 -32.44
CA GLU A 269 11.54 1.39 -32.18
C GLU A 269 11.15 2.78 -31.62
N PHE A 270 12.10 3.43 -30.93
CA PHE A 270 11.95 4.75 -30.29
C PHE A 270 12.76 5.85 -30.95
N ILE A 271 12.28 7.08 -30.77
CA ILE A 271 13.07 8.31 -30.87
C ILE A 271 13.27 8.82 -29.44
N SER A 272 14.48 8.70 -28.89
CA SER A 272 14.88 9.39 -27.66
C SER A 272 15.29 10.81 -27.99
N TYR A 273 14.91 11.77 -27.15
CA TYR A 273 15.49 13.11 -27.18
C TYR A 273 16.42 13.26 -25.97
N ASP A 274 17.68 13.58 -26.22
CA ASP A 274 18.70 13.91 -25.21
C ASP A 274 18.34 15.20 -24.44
#